data_AF-A8Q584-F1
#
_entry.id   AF-A8Q584-F1
#
_cell.length_a   1.000
_cell.length_b   1.000
_cell.length_c   1.000
_cell.angle_alpha   90.00
_cell.angle_beta   90.00
_cell.angle_gamma   90.00
#
_symmetry.space_group_name_H-M   'P 1'
#
loop_
_entity.id
_entity.type
_entity.pdbx_description
1 polymer ?
#
loop_
_entity_poly.entity_id
_entity_poly.type
_entity_poly.pdbx_seq_one_letter_code
_entity_poly.pdbx_strand_id
1 'polypeptide(L)'
;MGSITELEDSLNMLLKVMASAIAYLSRKSGHTPVNAQVPLTVLGNTEALPPETLEASRDELVQDLISQAKDVQRRIDALPSRDISEDEHVRGCCLVTLLIRIGQCRTDAFGS
;
A
#
# COMPACT_ATOMS: atom_id res chain seq x y z
N MET A 1 -13.09 -9.70 0.33
CA MET A 1 -12.22 -8.76 1.08
C MET A 1 -12.84 -7.37 0.97
N GLY A 2 -12.75 -6.54 2.01
CA GLY A 2 -13.31 -5.19 2.00
C GLY A 2 -12.40 -4.23 1.22
N SER A 3 -12.99 -3.25 0.54
CA SER A 3 -12.25 -2.21 -0.20
C SER A 3 -11.24 -1.45 0.68
N ILE A 4 -11.55 -1.31 1.97
CA ILE A 4 -10.66 -0.71 2.97
C ILE A 4 -9.43 -1.58 3.27
N THR A 5 -9.61 -2.90 3.37
CA THR A 5 -8.52 -3.85 3.61
C THR A 5 -7.55 -3.86 2.43
N GLU A 6 -8.06 -3.81 1.20
CA GLU A 6 -7.19 -3.74 0.01
C GLU A 6 -6.40 -2.43 -0.08
N LEU A 7 -6.96 -1.32 0.41
CA LEU A 7 -6.26 -0.04 0.51
C LEU A 7 -5.14 -0.10 1.56
N GLU A 8 -5.43 -0.68 2.74
CA GLU A 8 -4.43 -0.89 3.80
C GLU A 8 -3.26 -1.74 3.30
N ASP A 9 -3.54 -2.84 2.60
CA ASP A 9 -2.52 -3.70 2.00
C ASP A 9 -1.67 -2.95 0.97
N SER A 10 -2.31 -2.12 0.14
CA SER A 10 -1.61 -1.31 -0.88
C SER A 10 -0.69 -0.25 -0.24
N LEU A 11 -1.13 0.39 0.84
CA LEU A 11 -0.32 1.34 1.61
C LEU A 11 0.87 0.65 2.28
N ASN A 12 0.65 -0.52 2.88
CA ASN A 12 1.71 -1.32 3.49
C ASN A 12 2.75 -1.76 2.45
N MET A 13 2.31 -2.10 1.24
CA MET A 13 3.22 -2.46 0.15
C MET A 13 4.07 -1.26 -0.29
N LEU A 14 3.45 -0.08 -0.47
CA LEU A 14 4.16 1.15 -0.83
C LEU A 14 5.27 1.49 0.20
N LEU A 15 4.95 1.41 1.50
CA LEU A 15 5.93 1.65 2.57
C LEU A 15 7.09 0.65 2.53
N LYS A 16 6.83 -0.63 2.29
CA LYS A 16 7.87 -1.66 2.17
C LYS A 16 8.79 -1.39 0.97
N VAL A 17 8.22 -1.05 -0.18
CA VAL A 17 9.00 -0.73 -1.38
C VAL A 17 9.89 0.49 -1.13
N MET A 18 9.36 1.56 -0.54
CA MET A 18 10.16 2.75 -0.19
C MET A 18 11.34 2.41 0.74
N ALA A 19 11.08 1.65 1.81
CA ALA A 19 12.13 1.23 2.74
C ALA A 19 13.20 0.38 2.05
N SER A 20 12.79 -0.54 1.16
CA SER A 20 13.70 -1.38 0.39
C SER A 20 14.54 -0.59 -0.61
N ALA A 21 13.95 0.41 -1.27
CA ALA A 21 14.64 1.29 -2.21
C ALA A 21 15.74 2.11 -1.51
N ILE A 22 15.43 2.69 -0.34
CA ILE A 22 16.41 3.40 0.48
C ILE A 22 17.55 2.46 0.90
N ALA A 23 17.21 1.26 1.39
CA ALA A 23 18.21 0.29 1.82
C ALA A 23 19.07 -0.25 0.67
N TYR A 24 18.52 -0.32 -0.55
CA TYR A 24 19.25 -0.70 -1.76
C TYR A 24 20.23 0.41 -2.17
N LEU A 25 19.74 1.64 -2.32
CA LEU A 25 20.56 2.79 -2.72
C LEU A 25 21.67 3.05 -1.70
N SER A 26 21.38 2.99 -0.40
CA SER A 26 22.38 3.19 0.66
C SER A 26 23.49 2.14 0.64
N ARG A 27 23.23 0.91 0.15
CA ARG A 27 24.24 -0.16 0.08
C ARG A 27 25.01 -0.14 -1.23
N LYS A 28 24.38 0.31 -2.31
CA LYS A 28 24.93 0.27 -3.68
C LYS A 28 25.53 1.59 -4.13
N SER A 29 25.29 2.70 -3.41
CA SER A 29 25.92 3.99 -3.67
C SER A 29 27.42 3.93 -3.39
N GLY A 30 28.24 4.17 -4.40
CA GLY A 30 29.68 4.41 -4.19
C GLY A 30 29.89 5.67 -3.36
N HIS A 31 30.62 5.57 -2.25
CA HIS A 31 30.98 6.73 -1.44
C HIS A 31 32.25 7.36 -2.01
N THR A 32 32.18 8.64 -2.41
CA THR A 32 33.35 9.39 -2.88
C THR A 32 33.98 10.17 -1.72
N PRO A 33 35.28 9.96 -1.42
CA PRO A 33 35.96 10.75 -0.39
C PRO A 33 36.11 12.19 -0.86
N VAL A 34 35.52 13.13 -0.12
CA VAL A 34 35.60 14.57 -0.40
C VAL A 34 36.91 15.17 0.14
N ASN A 35 37.52 14.53 1.15
CA ASN A 35 38.78 14.94 1.75
C ASN A 35 39.76 13.76 1.80
N ALA A 36 40.94 13.92 1.18
CA ALA A 36 41.97 12.88 1.10
C ALA A 36 42.64 12.54 2.43
N GLN A 37 42.53 13.39 3.46
CA GLN A 37 43.10 13.13 4.79
C GLN A 37 42.21 12.26 5.68
N VAL A 38 40.93 12.09 5.34
CA VAL A 38 39.99 11.29 6.12
C VAL A 38 39.79 9.94 5.42
N PRO A 39 40.31 8.83 5.97
CA PRO A 39 40.11 7.52 5.36
C PRO A 39 38.63 7.14 5.40
N LEU A 40 38.13 6.71 4.25
CA LEU A 40 36.74 6.26 4.12
C LEU A 40 36.60 4.88 4.77
N THR A 41 35.92 4.81 5.91
CA THR A 41 35.53 3.54 6.54
C THR A 41 34.35 2.94 5.79
N VAL A 42 34.65 2.06 4.85
CA VAL A 42 33.65 1.26 4.15
C VAL A 42 33.28 0.06 5.02
N LEU A 43 32.04 0.01 5.50
CA LEU A 43 31.52 -1.11 6.29
C LEU A 43 31.21 -2.31 5.38
N GLY A 44 32.15 -3.26 5.30
CA GLY A 44 31.98 -4.55 4.64
C GLY A 44 32.13 -4.54 3.12
N ASN A 45 31.65 -5.60 2.47
CA ASN A 45 31.65 -5.77 1.01
C ASN A 45 30.59 -4.84 0.37
N THR A 46 30.83 -3.54 0.35
CA THR A 46 30.04 -2.64 -0.49
C THR A 46 30.33 -2.98 -1.95
N GLU A 47 29.49 -3.81 -2.56
CA GLU A 47 29.37 -3.93 -4.01
C GLU A 47 28.78 -2.63 -4.55
N ALA A 48 29.61 -1.58 -4.57
CA ALA A 48 29.28 -0.34 -5.25
C ALA A 48 29.02 -0.69 -6.72
N LEU A 49 27.83 -0.34 -7.20
CA LEU A 49 27.51 -0.54 -8.61
C LEU A 49 28.19 0.55 -9.45
N PRO A 50 28.48 0.25 -10.72
CA PRO A 50 28.83 1.29 -11.68
C PRO A 50 27.75 2.37 -11.71
N PRO A 51 28.11 3.65 -11.84
CA PRO A 51 27.16 4.76 -11.79
C PRO A 51 26.04 4.62 -12.82
N GLU A 52 26.35 4.13 -14.02
CA GLU A 52 25.37 3.89 -15.09
C GLU A 52 24.31 2.84 -14.71
N THR A 53 24.73 1.78 -14.03
CA THR A 53 23.82 0.71 -13.57
C THR A 53 22.98 1.21 -12.39
N LEU A 54 23.57 2.02 -11.50
CA LEU A 54 22.85 2.60 -10.36
C LEU A 54 21.81 3.63 -10.82
N GLU A 55 22.11 4.43 -11.84
CA GLU A 55 21.17 5.36 -12.46
C GLU A 55 19.98 4.63 -13.09
N ALA A 56 20.23 3.59 -13.89
CA ALA A 56 19.17 2.78 -14.48
C ALA A 56 18.26 2.13 -13.41
N SER A 57 18.86 1.51 -12.38
CA SER A 57 18.11 0.93 -11.26
C SER A 57 17.31 1.99 -10.48
N ARG A 58 17.85 3.21 -10.34
CA ARG A 58 17.16 4.32 -9.67
C ARG A 58 15.92 4.73 -10.46
N ASP A 59 16.01 4.84 -11.78
CA ASP A 59 14.89 5.26 -12.61
C ASP A 59 13.75 4.23 -12.57
N GLU A 60 14.07 2.93 -12.57
CA GLU A 60 13.11 1.84 -12.37
C GLU A 60 12.41 1.95 -11.01
N LEU A 61 13.18 2.12 -9.92
CA LEU A 61 12.62 2.29 -8.58
C LEU A 61 11.68 3.50 -8.49
N VAL A 62 12.03 4.63 -9.13
CA VAL A 62 11.18 5.81 -9.14
C VAL A 62 9.87 5.55 -9.91
N GLN A 63 9.94 4.87 -11.05
CA GLN A 63 8.74 4.50 -11.81
C GLN A 63 7.82 3.58 -11.00
N ASP A 64 8.37 2.59 -10.32
CA ASP A 64 7.62 1.67 -9.46
C ASP A 64 6.90 2.40 -8.32
N LEU A 65 7.61 3.32 -7.64
CA LEU A 65 7.03 4.15 -6.59
C LEU A 65 5.86 4.99 -7.12
N ILE A 66 6.04 5.63 -8.29
CA ILE A 66 4.99 6.46 -8.91
C ILE A 66 3.78 5.60 -9.27
N SER A 67 4.00 4.40 -9.81
CA SER A 67 2.92 3.48 -10.17
C SER A 67 2.13 3.06 -8.92
N GLN A 68 2.81 2.63 -7.86
CA GLN A 68 2.15 2.25 -6.60
C GLN A 68 1.40 3.42 -5.95
N ALA A 69 1.95 4.63 -6.01
CA ALA A 69 1.25 5.82 -5.50
C ALA A 69 -0.05 6.11 -6.26
N LYS A 70 -0.04 5.94 -7.60
CA LYS A 70 -1.25 6.09 -8.43
C LYS A 70 -2.28 5.00 -8.14
N ASP A 71 -1.85 3.79 -7.82
CA ASP A 71 -2.75 2.70 -7.43
C ASP A 71 -3.46 3.00 -6.11
N VAL A 72 -2.71 3.51 -5.12
CA VAL A 72 -3.28 3.98 -3.85
C VAL A 72 -4.28 5.11 -4.10
N GLN A 73 -3.94 6.10 -4.93
CA GLN A 73 -4.86 7.19 -5.27
C GLN A 73 -6.17 6.66 -5.86
N ARG A 74 -6.10 5.78 -6.86
CA ARG A 74 -7.28 5.16 -7.48
C ARG A 74 -8.16 4.41 -6.47
N ARG A 75 -7.54 3.73 -5.51
CA ARG A 75 -8.27 3.01 -4.45
C ARG A 75 -8.97 3.96 -3.49
N ILE A 76 -8.33 5.08 -3.14
CA ILE A 76 -8.94 6.14 -2.33
C ILE A 76 -10.13 6.74 -3.06
N ASP A 77 -9.99 7.05 -4.36
CA ASP A 77 -11.06 7.62 -5.18
C ASP A 77 -12.24 6.65 -5.36
N ALA A 78 -11.97 5.34 -5.32
CA ALA A 78 -12.98 4.28 -5.40
C ALA A 78 -13.67 3.99 -4.06
N LEU A 79 -13.24 4.61 -2.96
CA LEU A 79 -13.94 4.44 -1.68
C LEU A 79 -15.35 5.04 -1.79
N PRO A 80 -16.38 4.34 -1.27
CA PRO A 80 -17.72 4.91 -1.23
C PRO A 80 -17.68 6.23 -0.45
N SER A 81 -18.13 7.30 -1.09
CA SER A 81 -18.22 8.63 -0.48
C SER A 81 -19.06 8.56 0.79
N ARG A 82 -18.55 9.17 1.87
CA ARG A 82 -19.26 9.31 3.15
C ARG A 82 -20.53 10.17 3.08
N ASP A 83 -20.83 10.73 1.91
CA ASP A 83 -22.00 11.55 1.62
C ASP A 83 -23.31 10.75 1.47
N ILE A 84 -23.31 9.47 1.86
CA ILE A 84 -24.56 8.80 2.20
C ILE A 84 -25.00 9.44 3.51
N SER A 85 -25.99 10.35 3.46
CA SER A 85 -26.64 10.89 4.68
C SER A 85 -26.86 9.75 5.67
N GLU A 86 -26.61 9.98 6.96
CA GLU A 86 -26.78 8.97 8.01
C GLU A 86 -28.16 8.29 7.92
N ASP A 87 -29.17 9.01 7.40
CA ASP A 87 -30.51 8.52 7.09
C ASP A 87 -30.57 7.37 6.05
N GLU A 88 -29.71 7.38 5.04
CA GLU A 88 -29.72 6.38 3.96
C GLU A 88 -28.87 5.14 4.31
N HIS A 89 -27.83 5.32 5.14
CA HIS A 89 -27.08 4.21 5.74
C HIS A 89 -27.93 3.40 6.73
N VAL A 90 -28.77 4.08 7.53
CA VAL A 90 -29.71 3.45 8.46
C VAL A 90 -30.84 2.71 7.73
N ARG A 91 -31.34 3.23 6.60
CA ARG A 91 -32.36 2.57 5.77
C ARG A 91 -31.85 1.25 5.17
N GLY A 92 -30.62 1.20 4.68
CA GLY A 92 -29.99 -0.03 4.19
C GLY A 92 -29.83 -1.09 5.29
N CYS A 93 -29.43 -0.67 6.49
CA CYS A 93 -29.31 -1.56 7.65
C CYS A 93 -30.67 -2.10 8.13
N CYS A 94 -31.74 -1.32 7.97
CA CYS A 94 -33.10 -1.76 8.26
C CYS A 94 -33.57 -2.87 7.30
N LEU A 95 -33.18 -2.82 6.02
CA LEU A 95 -33.52 -3.86 5.02
C LEU A 95 -32.82 -5.19 5.32
N VAL A 96 -31.56 -5.15 5.77
CA VAL A 96 -30.84 -6.35 6.24
C VAL A 96 -31.54 -6.94 7.47
N THR A 97 -31.98 -6.11 8.41
CA THR A 97 -32.72 -6.57 9.60
C THR A 97 -34.09 -7.17 9.25
N LEU A 98 -34.79 -6.60 8.26
CA LEU A 98 -36.08 -7.12 7.77
C LEU A 98 -35.91 -8.47 7.05
N LEU A 99 -34.89 -8.62 6.21
CA LEU A 99 -34.60 -9.89 5.53
C LEU A 99 -34.22 -11.01 6.52
N ILE A 100 -33.48 -10.70 7.57
CA ILE A 100 -33.18 -11.66 8.66
C ILE A 100 -34.48 -12.11 9.35
N ARG A 101 -35.40 -11.17 9.64
CA ARG A 101 -36.71 -11.51 10.25
C ARG A 101 -37.62 -12.33 9.34
N ILE A 102 -37.69 -12.01 8.04
CA ILE A 102 -38.47 -12.79 7.07
C ILE A 102 -37.88 -14.21 6.90
N GLY A 103 -36.55 -14.34 6.98
CA GLY A 103 -35.85 -15.62 6.98
C GLY A 103 -36.18 -16.48 8.21
N GLN A 104 -36.26 -15.89 9.40
CA GLN A 104 -36.58 -16.62 10.63
C GLN A 104 -38.03 -17.12 10.66
N CYS A 105 -39.02 -16.31 10.25
CA CYS A 105 -40.42 -16.75 10.18
C CYS A 105 -40.69 -17.92 9.21
N ARG A 106 -39.80 -18.17 8.22
CA ARG A 106 -39.96 -19.32 7.30
C ARG A 106 -39.53 -20.65 7.93
N THR A 107 -38.60 -20.62 8.89
CA THR A 107 -38.13 -21.81 9.63
C THR A 107 -39.12 -22.26 10.70
N ASP A 108 -39.92 -21.33 11.23
CA ASP A 108 -40.87 -21.62 12.32
C ASP A 108 -42.20 -22.20 11.81
N ALA A 109 -42.45 -22.15 10.49
CA ALA A 109 -43.69 -22.62 9.86
C ALA A 109 -43.60 -24.08 9.34
N PHE A 110 -42.45 -24.74 9.45
CA PHE A 110 -42.21 -26.11 8.99
C PHE A 110 -41.59 -26.97 10.11
N GLY A 111 -42.21 -26.94 11.28
CA GLY A 111 -41.83 -27.77 12.42
C GLY A 111 -43.08 -28.22 13.17
N SER A 112 -43.82 -29.16 12.58
CA SER A 112 -44.81 -29.99 13.27
C SER A 112 -44.77 -31.41 12.74
#